data_AF-A0A7J3WEX7-F1
#
_entry.id   AF-A0A7J3WEX7-F1
#
_cell.length_a   1.000
_cell.length_b   1.000
_cell.length_c   1.000
_cell.angle_alpha   90.00
_cell.angle_beta   90.00
_cell.angle_gamma   90.00
#
_symmetry.space_group_name_H-M   'P 1'
#
loop_
_entity.id
_entity.type
_entity.pdbx_description
1 polymer ?
#
loop_
_entity_poly.entity_id
_entity_poly.type
_entity_poly.pdbx_seq_one_letter_code
_entity_poly.pdbx_strand_id
1 'polypeptide(L)'
;MDASPLIDALVISGSLAALIASILAIYMVTLSLRVYRLTLTAYTNVRDALMQMAIQTAEVSREPPAKQSPPEEGVQAPKPEPSKEMRKEPYDTISSLLAGENLKAALIFDESGQVIEYEGDMDANREAALLTEIMSSLQLARSSVSSLQIQDGDLEVIMPTVEIAGRRTYFYARVPQGREGVDFELLRQSVKRILGNLLGGG
;
A
#
# COMPACT_ATOMS: atom_id res chain seq x y z
N MET A 1 -3.76 56.39 42.16
CA MET A 1 -3.64 54.93 42.01
C MET A 1 -3.71 54.65 40.53
N ASP A 2 -2.55 54.61 39.89
CA ASP A 2 -2.41 54.59 38.44
C ASP A 2 -2.54 53.16 37.92
N ALA A 3 -3.65 52.87 37.26
CA ALA A 3 -3.93 51.57 36.62
C ALA A 3 -3.19 51.36 35.30
N SER A 4 -2.34 52.32 34.88
CA SER A 4 -1.61 52.30 33.60
C SER A 4 -0.77 51.05 33.31
N PRO A 5 0.02 50.47 34.24
CA PRO A 5 0.92 49.37 33.88
C PRO A 5 0.19 48.05 33.55
N LEU A 6 -1.01 47.84 34.10
CA LEU A 6 -1.84 46.67 33.81
C LEU A 6 -2.48 46.74 32.42
N ILE A 7 -2.88 47.94 31.99
CA ILE A 7 -3.46 48.17 30.67
C ILE A 7 -2.39 48.03 29.59
N ASP A 8 -1.18 48.58 29.82
CA ASP A 8 -0.07 48.45 28.88
C ASP A 8 0.38 47.00 28.70
N ALA A 9 0.47 46.22 29.78
CA ALA A 9 0.78 44.79 29.70
C ALA A 9 -0.29 43.99 28.94
N LEU A 10 -1.57 44.33 29.11
CA LEU A 10 -2.67 43.69 28.39
C LEU A 10 -2.62 44.01 26.89
N VAL A 11 -2.36 45.26 26.52
CA VAL A 11 -2.24 45.69 25.11
C VAL A 11 -1.04 45.02 24.43
N ILE A 12 0.11 44.93 25.10
CA ILE A 12 1.31 44.27 24.56
C ILE A 12 1.07 42.76 24.37
N SER A 13 0.47 42.10 25.36
CA SER A 13 0.17 40.66 25.27
C SER A 13 -0.87 40.33 24.20
N GLY A 14 -1.91 41.16 24.05
CA GLY A 14 -2.91 41.02 22.99
C GLY A 14 -2.32 41.23 21.59
N SER A 15 -1.42 42.21 21.44
CA SER A 15 -0.72 42.48 20.18
C SER A 15 0.19 41.31 19.78
N LEU A 16 0.90 40.72 20.74
CA LEU A 16 1.77 39.56 20.50
C LEU A 16 0.95 38.34 20.11
N ALA A 17 -0.17 38.07 20.79
CA ALA A 17 -1.06 36.97 20.45
C ALA A 17 -1.67 37.12 19.05
N ALA A 18 -2.09 38.33 18.68
CA ALA A 18 -2.61 38.63 17.34
C ALA A 18 -1.53 38.43 16.25
N LEU A 19 -0.28 38.80 16.52
CA LEU A 19 0.83 38.60 15.59
C LEU A 19 1.14 37.11 15.38
N ILE A 20 1.18 36.31 16.46
CA ILE A 20 1.38 34.87 16.38
C ILE A 20 0.22 34.21 15.60
N ALA A 21 -1.02 34.59 15.88
CA ALA A 21 -2.19 34.07 15.17
C ALA A 21 -2.15 34.43 13.68
N SER A 22 -1.70 35.64 13.33
CA SER A 22 -1.53 36.07 11.93
C SER A 22 -0.47 35.23 11.20
N ILE A 23 0.67 34.97 11.83
CA ILE A 23 1.73 34.12 11.25
C ILE A 23 1.22 32.69 11.03
N LEU A 24 0.51 32.12 12.01
CA LEU A 24 -0.08 30.79 11.90
C LEU A 24 -1.12 30.72 10.77
N ALA A 25 -1.97 31.74 10.64
CA ALA A 25 -2.95 31.81 9.56
C ALA A 25 -2.27 31.88 8.18
N ILE A 26 -1.23 32.71 8.02
CA ILE A 26 -0.45 32.78 6.77
C ILE A 26 0.19 31.44 6.46
N TYR A 27 0.77 30.77 7.46
CA TYR A 27 1.40 29.46 7.28
C TYR A 27 0.39 28.40 6.83
N MET A 28 -0.79 28.35 7.46
CA MET A 28 -1.86 27.42 7.09
C MET A 28 -2.39 27.66 5.68
N VAL A 29 -2.55 28.92 5.27
CA VAL A 29 -2.96 29.28 3.90
C VAL A 29 -1.90 28.85 2.89
N THR A 30 -0.62 29.09 3.19
CA THR A 30 0.49 28.73 2.30
C THR A 30 0.62 27.21 2.16
N LEU A 31 0.47 26.47 3.27
CA LEU A 31 0.45 25.02 3.27
C LEU A 31 -0.73 24.48 2.44
N SER A 32 -1.93 25.04 2.63
CA SER A 32 -3.13 24.64 1.89
C SER A 32 -2.97 24.88 0.38
N LEU A 33 -2.39 26.01 -0.03
CA LEU A 33 -2.09 26.29 -1.43
C LEU A 33 -1.06 25.31 -2.01
N ARG A 34 -0.06 24.91 -1.22
CA ARG A 34 0.96 23.95 -1.65
C ARG A 34 0.37 22.56 -1.83
N VAL A 35 -0.46 22.10 -0.89
CA VAL A 35 -1.18 20.84 -1.00
C VAL A 35 -2.12 20.88 -2.22
N TYR A 36 -2.89 21.95 -2.38
CA TYR A 36 -3.79 22.11 -3.53
C TYR A 36 -3.05 22.01 -4.88
N ARG A 37 -1.88 22.66 -5.01
CA ARG A 37 -1.05 22.55 -6.23
C ARG A 37 -0.50 21.13 -6.46
N LEU A 38 -0.07 20.45 -5.40
CA LEU A 38 0.38 19.06 -5.46
C LEU A 38 -0.76 18.13 -5.91
N THR A 39 -1.95 18.28 -5.33
CA THR A 39 -3.13 17.49 -5.70
C THR A 39 -3.56 17.75 -7.15
N LEU A 40 -3.53 19.01 -7.60
CA LEU A 40 -3.87 19.34 -8.99
C LEU A 40 -2.90 18.70 -9.98
N THR A 41 -1.60 18.72 -9.67
CA THR A 41 -0.55 18.11 -10.50
C THR A 41 -0.65 16.59 -10.53
N ALA A 42 -0.95 15.96 -9.39
CA ALA A 42 -1.21 14.53 -9.31
C ALA A 42 -2.43 14.14 -10.15
N TYR A 43 -3.51 14.92 -10.08
CA TYR A 43 -4.73 14.68 -10.86
C TYR A 43 -4.50 14.78 -12.37
N THR A 44 -3.73 15.78 -12.83
CA THR A 44 -3.40 15.90 -14.26
C THR A 44 -2.51 14.75 -14.73
N ASN A 45 -1.52 14.35 -13.95
CA ASN A 45 -0.62 13.26 -14.31
C ASN A 45 -1.34 11.91 -14.39
N VAL A 46 -2.25 11.64 -13.44
CA VAL A 46 -3.09 10.42 -13.46
C VAL A 46 -4.04 10.43 -14.66
N ARG A 47 -4.65 11.57 -14.98
CA ARG A 47 -5.53 11.71 -16.14
C ARG A 47 -4.79 11.46 -17.46
N ASP A 48 -3.59 12.00 -17.61
CA ASP A 48 -2.79 11.84 -18.81
C ASP A 48 -2.29 10.38 -18.96
N ALA A 49 -1.90 9.74 -17.85
CA ALA A 49 -1.53 8.32 -17.83
C ALA A 49 -2.71 7.42 -18.25
N LEU A 50 -3.91 7.68 -17.73
CA LEU A 50 -5.13 6.95 -18.12
C LEU A 50 -5.51 7.17 -19.58
N MET A 51 -5.35 8.38 -20.12
CA MET A 51 -5.57 8.64 -21.54
C MET A 51 -4.60 7.88 -22.45
N GLN A 52 -3.32 7.78 -22.06
CA GLN A 52 -2.31 7.02 -22.82
C GLN A 52 -2.59 5.51 -22.78
N MET A 53 -3.00 4.97 -21.63
CA MET A 53 -3.41 3.56 -21.53
C MET A 53 -4.64 3.28 -22.39
N ALA A 54 -5.64 4.17 -22.41
CA ALA A 54 -6.85 3.99 -23.23
C ALA A 54 -6.54 3.93 -24.73
N ILE A 55 -5.58 4.73 -25.21
CA ILE A 55 -5.15 4.74 -26.62
C ILE A 55 -4.41 3.42 -26.96
N GLN A 56 -3.54 2.93 -26.08
CA GLN A 56 -2.82 1.67 -26.30
C GLN A 56 -3.78 0.46 -26.31
N THR A 57 -4.82 0.44 -25.48
CA THR A 57 -5.84 -0.62 -25.53
C THR A 57 -6.72 -0.57 -26.78
N ALA A 58 -6.86 0.58 -27.44
CA ALA A 58 -7.65 0.70 -28.65
C ALA A 58 -6.90 0.23 -29.92
N GLU A 59 -5.57 0.31 -29.94
CA GLU A 59 -4.76 -0.15 -31.09
C GLU A 59 -4.58 -1.69 -31.12
N VAL A 60 -4.61 -2.37 -29.98
CA VAL A 60 -4.45 -3.85 -29.88
C VAL A 60 -5.71 -4.63 -30.35
N SER A 61 -6.86 -3.97 -30.49
CA SER A 61 -8.14 -4.65 -30.84
C SER A 61 -8.45 -4.68 -32.35
N ARG A 62 -7.55 -4.25 -33.23
CA ARG A 62 -7.77 -4.25 -34.71
C ARG A 62 -6.83 -5.19 -35.45
N GLU A 63 -6.94 -6.50 -35.19
CA GLU A 63 -6.45 -7.53 -36.11
C GLU A 63 -7.48 -8.67 -36.20
N PRO A 64 -8.18 -8.86 -37.34
CA PRO A 64 -9.12 -9.95 -37.51
C PRO A 64 -8.44 -11.13 -38.22
N PRO A 65 -8.53 -12.38 -37.71
CA PRO A 65 -8.34 -13.54 -38.56
C PRO A 65 -9.70 -13.97 -39.11
N ALA A 66 -9.84 -13.90 -40.42
CA ALA A 66 -10.96 -14.48 -41.14
C ALA A 66 -10.67 -15.95 -41.49
N LYS A 67 -11.71 -16.79 -41.33
CA LYS A 67 -12.02 -18.07 -42.04
C LYS A 67 -11.28 -19.36 -41.64
N GLN A 68 -12.01 -20.30 -41.02
CA GLN A 68 -12.58 -21.53 -41.65
C GLN A 68 -13.19 -22.47 -40.58
N SER A 69 -14.34 -23.08 -40.90
CA SER A 69 -15.12 -24.08 -40.13
C SER A 69 -15.36 -25.31 -41.03
N PRO A 70 -16.00 -26.45 -40.62
CA PRO A 70 -16.17 -27.18 -39.34
C PRO A 70 -15.99 -28.73 -39.57
N PRO A 71 -16.74 -29.69 -38.94
CA PRO A 71 -16.63 -30.31 -37.60
C PRO A 71 -16.36 -31.84 -37.64
N GLU A 72 -15.90 -32.47 -36.55
CA GLU A 72 -16.06 -33.93 -36.36
C GLU A 72 -16.32 -34.29 -34.89
N GLU A 73 -17.24 -35.24 -34.72
CA GLU A 73 -17.97 -35.60 -33.52
C GLU A 73 -17.41 -36.91 -32.96
N GLY A 74 -17.10 -36.93 -31.65
CA GLY A 74 -17.15 -38.13 -30.79
C GLY A 74 -15.90 -39.00 -30.66
N VAL A 75 -15.23 -38.93 -29.49
CA VAL A 75 -14.86 -40.11 -28.67
C VAL A 75 -14.81 -39.66 -27.19
N GLN A 76 -15.55 -40.34 -26.33
CA GLN A 76 -15.52 -40.18 -24.87
C GLN A 76 -14.33 -40.87 -24.22
N ALA A 77 -13.93 -40.28 -23.08
CA ALA A 77 -13.27 -40.83 -21.88
C ALA A 77 -11.76 -40.50 -21.71
N PRO A 78 -11.26 -40.29 -20.47
CA PRO A 78 -11.91 -39.87 -19.22
C PRO A 78 -11.29 -38.58 -18.62
N LYS A 79 -12.14 -37.80 -17.92
CA LYS A 79 -11.86 -36.95 -16.74
C LYS A 79 -10.36 -36.63 -16.46
N PRO A 80 -9.88 -35.39 -16.69
CA PRO A 80 -8.90 -34.84 -15.79
C PRO A 80 -9.65 -34.47 -14.52
N GLU A 81 -9.32 -35.16 -13.42
CA GLU A 81 -9.51 -34.59 -12.09
C GLU A 81 -9.01 -33.14 -12.13
N PRO A 82 -9.69 -32.17 -11.46
CA PRO A 82 -9.01 -30.92 -11.21
C PRO A 82 -7.75 -31.32 -10.46
N SER A 83 -6.59 -31.11 -11.10
CA SER A 83 -5.29 -31.12 -10.48
C SER A 83 -5.51 -30.52 -9.10
N LYS A 84 -5.40 -31.34 -8.05
CA LYS A 84 -5.20 -30.81 -6.71
C LYS A 84 -3.90 -30.04 -6.85
N GLU A 85 -4.01 -28.74 -7.15
CA GLU A 85 -2.97 -27.79 -6.85
C GLU A 85 -2.57 -28.14 -5.43
N MET A 86 -1.40 -28.73 -5.32
CA MET A 86 -0.80 -29.12 -4.07
C MET A 86 -0.61 -27.79 -3.36
N ARG A 87 -1.61 -27.38 -2.55
CA ARG A 87 -1.65 -26.08 -1.89
C ARG A 87 -0.32 -25.96 -1.19
N LYS A 88 0.48 -24.96 -1.61
CA LYS A 88 1.76 -24.69 -0.98
C LYS A 88 1.53 -24.54 0.51
N GLU A 89 2.35 -25.19 1.32
CA GLU A 89 2.26 -25.01 2.76
C GLU A 89 2.71 -23.59 3.12
N PRO A 90 2.07 -22.93 4.11
CA PRO A 90 2.48 -21.60 4.55
C PRO A 90 3.91 -21.61 5.09
N TYR A 91 4.68 -20.59 4.75
CA TYR A 91 6.09 -20.48 5.12
C TYR A 91 6.29 -20.11 6.60
N ASP A 92 7.37 -20.60 7.20
CA ASP A 92 7.69 -20.39 8.63
C ASP A 92 8.59 -19.18 8.89
N THR A 93 9.31 -18.69 7.87
CA THR A 93 10.22 -17.53 7.95
C THR A 93 10.03 -16.61 6.75
N ILE A 94 10.36 -15.32 6.93
CA ILE A 94 10.29 -14.34 5.84
C ILE A 94 11.24 -14.70 4.68
N SER A 95 12.42 -15.27 4.99
CA SER A 95 13.39 -15.72 3.97
C SER A 95 12.83 -16.83 3.08
N SER A 96 12.16 -17.80 3.70
CA SER A 96 11.54 -18.91 2.98
C SER A 96 10.39 -18.41 2.10
N LEU A 97 9.65 -17.41 2.58
CA LEU A 97 8.60 -16.73 1.83
C LEU A 97 9.18 -15.98 0.62
N LEU A 98 10.24 -15.18 0.80
CA LEU A 98 10.91 -14.47 -0.30
C LEU A 98 11.39 -15.44 -1.38
N ALA A 99 12.09 -16.52 -0.98
CA ALA A 99 12.64 -17.49 -1.92
C ALA A 99 11.53 -18.31 -2.61
N GLY A 100 10.55 -18.80 -1.84
CA GLY A 100 9.48 -19.68 -2.34
C GLY A 100 8.45 -18.96 -3.22
N GLU A 101 8.26 -17.66 -2.99
CA GLU A 101 7.39 -16.79 -3.76
C GLU A 101 8.16 -15.85 -4.70
N ASN A 102 9.48 -16.01 -4.83
CA ASN A 102 10.32 -15.16 -5.70
C ASN A 102 10.05 -13.66 -5.50
N LEU A 103 9.94 -13.22 -4.25
CA LEU A 103 9.73 -11.82 -3.88
C LEU A 103 11.08 -11.11 -3.85
N LYS A 104 11.13 -9.86 -4.31
CA LYS A 104 12.35 -9.04 -4.24
C LYS A 104 12.63 -8.61 -2.80
N ALA A 105 11.57 -8.33 -2.06
CA ALA A 105 11.67 -7.85 -0.69
C ALA A 105 10.33 -8.05 0.03
N ALA A 106 10.38 -8.23 1.36
CA ALA A 106 9.19 -8.26 2.21
C ALA A 106 9.46 -7.61 3.56
N LEU A 107 8.39 -7.09 4.17
CA LEU A 107 8.45 -6.30 5.39
C LEU A 107 7.19 -6.54 6.21
N ILE A 108 7.35 -6.75 7.51
CA ILE A 108 6.28 -6.79 8.50
C ILE A 108 6.48 -5.63 9.46
N PHE A 109 5.44 -4.82 9.65
CA PHE A 109 5.49 -3.63 10.48
C PHE A 109 4.16 -3.39 11.21
N ASP A 110 4.19 -2.62 12.29
CA ASP A 110 2.99 -2.24 13.03
C ASP A 110 2.41 -0.89 12.56
N GLU A 111 1.23 -0.54 13.05
CA GLU A 111 0.55 0.72 12.73
C GLU A 111 1.26 2.00 13.20
N SER A 112 2.34 1.87 13.98
CA SER A 112 3.22 3.00 14.32
C SER A 112 4.39 3.16 13.34
N GLY A 113 4.53 2.25 12.37
CA GLY A 113 5.68 2.17 11.48
C GLY A 113 6.89 1.46 12.10
N GLN A 114 6.70 0.76 13.22
CA GLN A 114 7.77 -0.06 13.81
C GLN A 114 7.96 -1.33 12.98
N VAL A 115 9.18 -1.54 12.50
CA VAL A 115 9.57 -2.77 11.78
C VAL A 115 9.66 -3.94 12.76
N ILE A 116 8.99 -5.04 12.44
CA ILE A 116 9.03 -6.31 13.20
C ILE A 116 10.04 -7.26 12.56
N GLU A 117 9.92 -7.47 11.25
CA GLU A 117 10.82 -8.33 10.48
C GLU A 117 10.86 -7.84 9.02
N TYR A 118 12.00 -7.97 8.36
CA TYR A 118 12.16 -7.58 6.96
C TYR A 118 13.25 -8.39 6.28
N GLU A 119 13.15 -8.51 4.96
CA GLU A 119 14.21 -9.08 4.14
C GLU A 119 14.15 -8.53 2.71
N GLY A 120 15.31 -8.53 2.04
CA GLY A 120 15.49 -7.98 0.70
C GLY A 120 16.16 -6.61 0.68
N ASP A 121 16.41 -6.12 -0.53
CA ASP A 121 17.08 -4.83 -0.75
C ASP A 121 16.07 -3.67 -0.64
N MET A 122 15.85 -3.20 0.58
CA MET A 122 15.01 -2.05 0.89
C MET A 122 15.48 -1.31 2.16
N ASP A 123 15.13 -0.03 2.28
CA ASP A 123 15.23 0.71 3.53
C ASP A 123 13.95 0.48 4.36
N ALA A 124 13.95 -0.58 5.17
CA ALA A 124 12.78 -1.05 5.90
C ALA A 124 12.13 0.02 6.79
N ASN A 125 12.93 0.87 7.45
CA ASN A 125 12.42 1.91 8.34
C ASN A 125 11.72 3.02 7.56
N ARG A 126 12.34 3.43 6.44
CA ARG A 126 11.75 4.45 5.57
C ARG A 126 10.47 3.95 4.91
N GLU A 127 10.48 2.71 4.42
CA GLU A 127 9.30 2.09 3.80
C GLU A 127 8.17 1.93 4.81
N ALA A 128 8.44 1.38 6.01
CA ALA A 128 7.43 1.26 7.05
C ALA A 128 6.78 2.61 7.42
N ALA A 129 7.57 3.69 7.51
CA ALA A 129 7.04 5.01 7.80
C ALA A 129 6.09 5.53 6.70
N LEU A 130 6.49 5.38 5.42
CA LEU A 130 5.66 5.79 4.28
C LEU A 130 4.37 4.96 4.18
N LEU A 131 4.49 3.64 4.32
CA LEU A 131 3.37 2.72 4.25
C LEU A 131 2.37 2.95 5.40
N THR A 132 2.86 3.26 6.60
CA THR A 132 1.99 3.64 7.72
C THR A 132 1.18 4.89 7.41
N GLU A 133 1.79 5.93 6.82
CA GLU A 133 1.06 7.15 6.45
C GLU A 133 -0.04 6.87 5.41
N ILE A 134 0.24 6.02 4.43
CA ILE A 134 -0.73 5.57 3.43
C ILE A 134 -1.88 4.82 4.11
N MET A 135 -1.57 3.85 4.98
CA MET A 135 -2.58 3.03 5.64
C MET A 135 -3.43 3.86 6.61
N SER A 136 -2.84 4.79 7.37
CA SER A 136 -3.59 5.72 8.22
C SER A 136 -4.55 6.59 7.40
N SER A 137 -4.10 7.09 6.26
CA SER A 137 -4.94 7.90 5.35
C SER A 137 -6.13 7.09 4.82
N LEU A 138 -5.91 5.83 4.44
CA LEU A 138 -6.96 4.92 3.96
C LEU A 138 -7.98 4.55 5.06
N GLN A 139 -7.52 4.38 6.29
CA GLN A 139 -8.40 4.13 7.44
C GLN A 139 -9.30 5.32 7.76
N LEU A 140 -8.76 6.55 7.70
CA LEU A 140 -9.53 7.78 7.90
C LEU A 140 -10.62 7.94 6.84
N ALA A 141 -10.37 7.47 5.62
CA ALA A 141 -11.36 7.44 4.55
C ALA A 141 -12.49 6.39 4.75
N ARG A 142 -12.51 5.67 5.90
CA ARG A 142 -13.45 4.57 6.23
C ARG A 142 -13.49 3.45 5.19
N SER A 143 -12.44 3.30 4.41
CA SER A 143 -12.30 2.17 3.49
C SER A 143 -11.77 0.97 4.26
N SER A 144 -12.54 -0.11 4.33
CA SER A 144 -12.04 -1.40 4.84
C SER A 144 -11.14 -2.03 3.77
N VAL A 145 -9.89 -1.58 3.70
CA VAL A 145 -8.92 -2.08 2.72
C VAL A 145 -8.41 -3.45 3.18
N SER A 146 -8.78 -4.50 2.45
CA SER A 146 -8.33 -5.88 2.68
C SER A 146 -6.94 -6.17 2.09
N SER A 147 -6.54 -5.39 1.10
CA SER A 147 -5.21 -5.34 0.49
C SER A 147 -5.09 -4.11 -0.39
N LEU A 148 -3.92 -3.48 -0.43
CA LEU A 148 -3.55 -2.45 -1.39
C LEU A 148 -2.53 -3.03 -2.36
N GLN A 149 -2.74 -2.79 -3.66
CA GLN A 149 -1.80 -3.17 -4.72
C GLN A 149 -1.39 -1.91 -5.47
N ILE A 150 -0.09 -1.68 -5.58
CA ILE A 150 0.49 -0.55 -6.30
C ILE A 150 1.34 -1.16 -7.41
N GLN A 151 1.04 -0.81 -8.66
CA GLN A 151 1.75 -1.31 -9.82
C GLN A 151 2.51 -0.14 -10.47
N ASP A 152 3.77 0.05 -10.06
CA ASP A 152 4.68 1.03 -10.64
C ASP A 152 6.07 0.42 -10.75
N GLY A 153 6.40 -0.09 -11.94
CA GLY A 153 7.50 -1.05 -12.03
C GLY A 153 7.05 -2.37 -11.40
N ASP A 154 7.66 -2.73 -10.27
CA ASP A 154 7.29 -3.93 -9.52
C ASP A 154 5.85 -3.86 -8.97
N LEU A 155 5.23 -5.02 -8.76
CA LEU A 155 3.95 -5.09 -8.07
C LEU A 155 4.21 -5.04 -6.56
N GLU A 156 3.76 -3.98 -5.93
CA GLU A 156 3.83 -3.81 -4.49
C GLU A 156 2.50 -4.18 -3.85
N VAL A 157 2.56 -5.04 -2.84
CA VAL A 157 1.38 -5.54 -2.14
C VAL A 157 1.49 -5.17 -0.68
N ILE A 158 0.44 -4.55 -0.15
CA ILE A 158 0.29 -4.27 1.28
C ILE A 158 -0.99 -4.94 1.76
N MET A 159 -0.92 -5.68 2.86
CA MET A 159 -2.09 -6.32 3.45
C MET A 159 -2.08 -6.21 4.97
N PRO A 160 -3.23 -5.89 5.60
CA PRO A 160 -3.39 -6.06 7.03
C PRO A 160 -3.29 -7.55 7.38
N THR A 161 -2.62 -7.85 8.49
CA THR A 161 -2.36 -9.22 8.93
C THR A 161 -3.17 -9.51 10.18
N VAL A 162 -2.53 -9.49 11.35
CA VAL A 162 -3.12 -9.78 12.66
C VAL A 162 -2.85 -8.64 13.64
N GLU A 163 -3.60 -8.63 14.73
CA GLU A 163 -3.35 -7.75 15.85
C GLU A 163 -2.39 -8.43 16.84
N ILE A 164 -1.29 -7.78 17.16
CA ILE A 164 -0.26 -8.27 18.08
C ILE A 164 -0.17 -7.30 19.24
N ALA A 165 -0.39 -7.79 20.47
CA ALA A 165 -0.34 -6.97 21.69
C ALA A 165 -1.19 -5.68 21.61
N GLY A 166 -2.35 -5.74 20.96
CA GLY A 166 -3.25 -4.60 20.78
C GLY A 166 -2.88 -3.66 19.63
N ARG A 167 -1.88 -4.02 18.82
CA ARG A 167 -1.42 -3.22 17.67
C ARG A 167 -1.72 -3.93 16.37
N ARG A 168 -2.30 -3.22 15.41
CA ARG A 168 -2.50 -3.78 14.07
C ARG A 168 -1.17 -3.89 13.34
N THR A 169 -0.93 -5.04 12.71
CA THR A 169 0.26 -5.27 11.89
C THR A 169 -0.10 -5.40 10.42
N TYR A 170 0.88 -5.11 9.58
CA TYR A 170 0.79 -5.10 8.13
C TYR A 170 1.96 -5.87 7.54
N PHE A 171 1.69 -6.46 6.38
CA PHE A 171 2.69 -7.09 5.54
C PHE A 171 2.81 -6.32 4.24
N TYR A 172 4.04 -6.07 3.84
CA TYR A 172 4.43 -5.50 2.56
C TYR A 172 5.29 -6.50 1.80
N ALA A 173 5.08 -6.62 0.49
CA ALA A 173 5.92 -7.39 -0.40
C ALA A 173 6.10 -6.70 -1.74
N ARG A 174 7.32 -6.76 -2.29
CA ARG A 174 7.65 -6.32 -3.64
C ARG A 174 7.80 -7.54 -4.55
N VAL A 175 6.90 -7.66 -5.51
CA VAL A 175 6.82 -8.76 -6.47
C VAL A 175 7.42 -8.29 -7.80
N PRO A 176 8.40 -9.02 -8.37
CA PRO A 176 9.00 -8.65 -9.65
C PRO A 176 7.97 -8.60 -10.79
N GLN A 177 8.17 -7.68 -11.73
CA GLN A 177 7.40 -7.63 -12.98
C GLN A 177 7.43 -8.97 -13.74
N GLY A 178 6.30 -9.31 -14.38
CA GLY A 178 6.18 -10.51 -15.21
C GLY A 178 5.81 -11.80 -14.46
N ARG A 179 5.59 -11.72 -13.14
CA ARG A 179 5.00 -12.82 -12.38
C ARG A 179 3.47 -12.80 -12.50
N GLU A 180 2.89 -13.88 -12.99
CA GLU A 180 1.43 -14.08 -12.98
C GLU A 180 0.99 -14.65 -11.62
N GLY A 181 0.03 -13.98 -10.98
CA GLY A 181 -0.67 -14.47 -9.79
C GLY A 181 0.14 -14.40 -8.49
N VAL A 182 -0.28 -13.51 -7.59
CA VAL A 182 0.14 -13.54 -6.18
C VAL A 182 -0.94 -14.27 -5.39
N ASP A 183 -0.59 -15.37 -4.72
CA ASP A 183 -1.52 -16.05 -3.82
C ASP A 183 -1.59 -15.30 -2.47
N PHE A 184 -2.51 -14.33 -2.39
CA PHE A 184 -2.71 -13.51 -1.20
C PHE A 184 -3.10 -14.32 0.03
N GLU A 185 -3.76 -15.47 -0.14
CA GLU A 185 -4.18 -16.29 0.99
C GLU A 185 -2.98 -17.07 1.53
N LEU A 186 -2.12 -17.59 0.66
CA LEU A 186 -0.83 -18.18 1.07
C LEU A 186 0.06 -17.16 1.77
N LEU A 187 0.19 -15.94 1.23
CA LEU A 187 0.97 -14.87 1.86
C LEU A 187 0.43 -14.55 3.26
N ARG A 188 -0.89 -14.36 3.39
CA ARG A 188 -1.53 -14.06 4.67
C ARG A 188 -1.30 -15.17 5.70
N GLN A 189 -1.47 -16.43 5.30
CA GLN A 189 -1.26 -17.58 6.17
C GLN A 189 0.20 -17.71 6.59
N SER A 190 1.13 -17.46 5.67
CA SER A 190 2.57 -17.49 5.93
C SER A 190 2.97 -16.40 6.92
N VAL A 191 2.50 -15.16 6.73
CA VAL A 191 2.80 -14.07 7.66
C VAL A 191 2.23 -14.33 9.05
N LYS A 192 1.02 -14.89 9.13
CA LYS A 192 0.43 -15.28 10.43
C LYS A 192 1.30 -16.35 11.13
N ARG A 193 1.84 -17.29 10.38
CA ARG A 193 2.72 -18.34 10.90
C ARG A 193 4.07 -17.79 11.35
N ILE A 194 4.70 -16.95 10.53
CA ILE A 194 5.94 -16.23 10.84
C ILE A 194 5.78 -15.43 12.14
N LEU A 195 4.74 -14.59 12.22
CA LEU A 195 4.43 -13.82 13.43
C LEU A 195 4.17 -14.71 14.65
N GLY A 196 3.45 -15.83 14.46
CA GLY A 196 3.22 -16.83 15.49
C GLY A 196 4.52 -17.45 16.03
N ASN A 197 5.46 -17.78 15.14
CA ASN A 197 6.77 -18.33 15.51
C ASN A 197 7.63 -17.30 16.25
N LEU A 198 7.64 -16.05 15.79
CA LEU A 198 8.39 -14.95 16.42
C LEU A 198 7.90 -14.61 17.82
N LEU A 199 6.58 -14.62 18.04
CA LEU A 199 5.96 -14.25 19.32
C LEU A 199 5.80 -15.43 20.28
N GLY A 200 5.65 -16.64 19.74
CA GLY A 200 5.42 -17.86 20.52
C GLY A 200 6.68 -18.41 21.15
N GLY A 201 7.86 -18.20 20.53
CA GLY A 201 9.12 -18.79 20.97
C GLY A 201 9.14 -20.31 20.80
N GLY A 202 10.16 -20.82 20.09
CA GLY A 202 10.49 -22.25 20.07
C GLY A 202 10.96 -22.76 21.43
#